data_AF-A0A835VL10-F1
#
_entry.id   AF-A0A835VL10-F1
#
_cell.length_a   1.000
_cell.length_b   1.000
_cell.length_c   1.000
_cell.angle_alpha   90.00
_cell.angle_beta   90.00
_cell.angle_gamma   90.00
#
_symmetry.space_group_name_H-M   'P 1'
#
loop_
_entity.id
_entity.type
_entity.pdbx_description
1 polymer ?
#
loop_
_entity_poly.entity_id
_entity_poly.type
_entity_poly.pdbx_seq_one_letter_code
_entity_poly.pdbx_strand_id
1 'polypeptide(L)'
;MKINTIFATFTIIVLLNGFLSIYGATIFVEDHSIDYEIDGGSVIFIDLDSDFIELIVYIDATEDGILQISIPRALLDAKFDELDDIFFVIVGGFDTEYVEITNGEDTRTLLIPFFVGDTEIEIIGTETLDEILEEIIIEPEVVIPSWIKSNAGWWAEDKIEDLDFVLGIQFLIIEGIVSIPPTEPSNSNSQEIPEWIKNNAGWWSEDLISDSDFVLGIQYLISNGIMVI
;
A
#
# COMPACT_ATOMS: atom_id res chain seq x y z
N MET A 1 40.80 7.31 -29.68
CA MET A 1 40.52 6.34 -28.61
C MET A 1 39.05 5.97 -28.74
N LYS A 2 38.73 4.84 -29.38
CA LYS A 2 37.36 4.36 -29.52
C LYS A 2 37.09 3.44 -28.34
N ILE A 3 36.15 3.82 -27.48
CA ILE A 3 35.70 2.99 -26.36
C ILE A 3 34.69 2.02 -26.96
N ASN A 4 35.09 0.75 -27.09
CA ASN A 4 34.17 -0.34 -27.42
C ASN A 4 33.42 -0.69 -26.15
N THR A 5 32.17 -0.25 -26.04
CA THR A 5 31.24 -0.77 -25.04
C THR A 5 30.80 -2.15 -25.51
N ILE A 6 31.32 -3.19 -24.86
CA ILE A 6 30.89 -4.57 -25.05
C ILE A 6 29.60 -4.74 -24.26
N PHE A 7 28.46 -4.82 -24.96
CA PHE A 7 27.23 -5.34 -24.36
C PHE A 7 27.39 -6.87 -24.32
N ALA A 8 27.65 -7.42 -23.14
CA ALA A 8 27.59 -8.86 -22.93
C ALA A 8 26.10 -9.24 -22.85
N THR A 9 25.55 -9.72 -23.96
CA THR A 9 24.22 -10.34 -23.96
C THR A 9 24.36 -11.72 -23.30
N PHE A 10 24.00 -11.82 -22.02
CA PHE A 10 23.88 -13.12 -21.35
C PHE A 10 22.69 -13.86 -21.97
N THR A 11 22.97 -14.95 -22.67
CA THR A 11 21.93 -15.85 -23.17
C THR A 11 21.77 -16.95 -22.13
N ILE A 12 20.74 -16.87 -21.28
CA ILE A 12 20.42 -17.92 -20.32
C ILE A 12 19.84 -19.10 -21.10
N ILE A 13 20.65 -20.11 -21.36
CA ILE A 13 20.17 -21.41 -21.85
C ILE A 13 19.75 -22.21 -20.62
N VAL A 14 18.46 -22.17 -20.28
CA VAL A 14 17.88 -23.05 -19.26
C VAL A 14 17.91 -24.48 -19.80
N LEU A 15 18.93 -25.26 -19.42
CA LEU A 15 18.94 -26.70 -19.63
C LEU A 15 17.94 -27.34 -18.65
N LEU A 16 16.69 -27.44 -19.09
CA LEU A 16 15.52 -27.94 -18.34
C LEU A 16 15.59 -29.42 -17.90
N ASN A 17 16.77 -30.07 -17.87
CA ASN A 17 16.91 -31.51 -17.59
C ASN A 17 17.94 -31.83 -16.50
N GLY A 18 18.31 -30.87 -15.64
CA GLY A 18 19.40 -31.04 -14.67
C GLY A 18 19.05 -30.87 -13.18
N PHE A 19 17.95 -30.21 -12.81
CA PHE A 19 17.62 -29.93 -11.40
C PHE A 19 16.66 -30.98 -10.82
N LEU A 20 17.12 -32.23 -10.78
CA LEU A 20 16.60 -33.21 -9.83
C LEU A 20 17.71 -33.49 -8.81
N SER A 21 17.97 -32.51 -7.95
CA SER A 21 18.79 -32.72 -6.76
C SER A 21 17.88 -32.69 -5.54
N ILE A 22 17.82 -33.79 -4.80
CA ILE A 22 17.09 -33.93 -3.52
C ILE A 22 17.90 -33.26 -2.38
N TYR A 23 18.58 -32.14 -2.68
CA TYR A 23 19.59 -31.51 -1.83
C TYR A 23 19.36 -30.01 -1.63
N GLY A 24 18.11 -29.55 -1.79
CA GLY A 24 17.72 -28.25 -1.25
C GLY A 24 17.91 -28.25 0.28
N ALA A 25 18.47 -27.17 0.80
CA ALA A 25 18.52 -26.91 2.23
C ALA A 25 17.29 -26.12 2.66
N THR A 26 16.94 -26.21 3.94
CA THR A 26 15.79 -25.50 4.51
C THR A 26 16.26 -24.63 5.66
N ILE A 27 15.85 -23.37 5.66
CA ILE A 27 16.01 -22.43 6.79
C ILE A 27 14.63 -22.03 7.29
N PHE A 28 14.50 -21.82 8.59
CA PHE A 28 13.30 -21.26 9.20
C PHE A 28 13.46 -19.76 9.37
N VAL A 29 12.51 -19.00 8.85
CA VAL A 29 12.36 -17.56 9.07
C VAL A 29 11.00 -17.39 9.74
N GLU A 30 11.01 -16.83 10.94
CA GLU A 30 9.85 -16.84 11.84
C GLU A 30 9.28 -18.26 12.06
N ASP A 31 8.06 -18.53 11.62
CA ASP A 31 7.38 -19.83 11.64
C ASP A 31 7.28 -20.50 10.25
N HIS A 32 7.91 -19.91 9.24
CA HIS A 32 7.87 -20.38 7.85
C HIS A 32 9.17 -21.10 7.47
N SER A 33 9.04 -22.17 6.68
CA SER A 33 10.17 -22.90 6.09
C SER A 33 10.48 -22.37 4.70
N ILE A 34 11.72 -21.95 4.46
CA ILE A 34 12.22 -21.53 3.16
C ILE A 34 13.16 -22.62 2.64
N ASP A 35 12.82 -23.19 1.49
CA ASP A 35 13.67 -24.13 0.77
C ASP A 35 14.55 -23.37 -0.21
N TYR A 36 15.83 -23.73 -0.30
CA TYR A 36 16.77 -23.11 -1.22
C TYR A 36 17.84 -24.08 -1.71
N GLU A 37 18.41 -23.78 -2.87
CA GLU A 37 19.60 -24.39 -3.44
C GLU A 37 20.51 -23.28 -3.94
N ILE A 38 21.81 -23.37 -3.66
CA ILE A 38 22.78 -22.36 -4.07
C ILE A 38 23.96 -23.03 -4.76
N ASP A 39 24.25 -22.56 -5.98
CA ASP A 39 25.48 -22.86 -6.70
C ASP A 39 26.40 -21.64 -6.65
N GLY A 40 27.72 -21.84 -6.56
CA GLY A 40 28.71 -20.75 -6.48
C GLY A 40 28.93 -20.15 -5.08
N GLY A 41 28.22 -20.60 -4.05
CA GLY A 41 28.39 -20.07 -2.70
C GLY A 41 27.64 -20.86 -1.62
N SER A 42 27.43 -20.23 -0.46
CA SER A 42 26.57 -20.77 0.60
C SER A 42 25.68 -19.69 1.20
N VAL A 43 24.46 -20.05 1.59
CA VAL A 43 23.59 -19.17 2.40
C VAL A 43 24.02 -19.26 3.86
N ILE A 44 24.25 -18.12 4.49
CA ILE A 44 24.65 -18.00 5.90
C ILE A 44 23.40 -17.95 6.78
N PHE A 45 22.49 -17.02 6.48
CA PHE A 45 21.17 -16.89 7.11
C PHE A 45 20.24 -16.05 6.23
N ILE A 46 18.96 -16.06 6.59
CA ILE A 46 17.91 -15.27 5.94
C ILE A 46 17.20 -14.49 7.04
N ASP A 47 16.95 -13.20 6.80
CA ASP A 47 16.23 -12.32 7.70
C ASP A 47 15.03 -11.69 6.97
N LEU A 48 13.95 -11.44 7.69
CA LEU A 48 12.77 -10.74 7.18
C LEU A 48 12.72 -9.36 7.84
N ASP A 49 12.78 -8.31 7.03
CA ASP A 49 12.46 -6.96 7.48
C ASP A 49 10.98 -6.67 7.19
N SER A 50 10.16 -6.89 8.22
CA SER A 50 8.72 -6.67 8.16
C SER A 50 8.33 -5.20 7.99
N ASP A 51 9.21 -4.25 8.34
CA ASP A 51 8.94 -2.83 8.16
C ASP A 51 9.04 -2.42 6.68
N PHE A 52 9.79 -3.19 5.87
CA PHE A 52 10.06 -2.91 4.46
C PHE A 52 9.54 -3.98 3.47
N ILE A 53 8.86 -5.03 3.95
CA ILE A 53 8.39 -6.16 3.13
C ILE A 53 9.56 -6.72 2.32
N GLU A 54 10.65 -7.02 3.03
CA GLU A 54 11.94 -7.34 2.43
C GLU A 54 12.52 -8.60 3.06
N LEU A 55 12.94 -9.54 2.22
CA LEU A 55 13.68 -10.73 2.63
C LEU A 55 15.15 -10.56 2.25
N ILE A 56 16.03 -10.55 3.24
CA ILE A 56 17.47 -10.37 3.05
C ILE A 56 18.17 -11.73 3.22
N VAL A 57 18.82 -12.18 2.15
CA VAL A 57 19.58 -13.42 2.13
C VAL A 57 21.07 -13.09 2.22
N TYR A 58 21.70 -13.47 3.33
CA TYR A 58 23.13 -13.30 3.53
C TYR A 58 23.86 -14.51 2.95
N ILE A 59 24.81 -14.27 2.04
CA ILE A 59 25.56 -15.31 1.33
C ILE A 59 27.07 -15.15 1.51
N ASP A 60 27.79 -16.26 1.36
CA ASP A 60 29.24 -16.29 1.11
C ASP A 60 29.44 -16.74 -0.35
N ALA A 61 29.50 -15.77 -1.27
CA ALA A 61 29.67 -16.02 -2.71
C ALA A 61 31.15 -16.26 -3.05
N THR A 62 31.53 -17.53 -3.22
CA THR A 62 32.91 -17.92 -3.53
C THR A 62 33.21 -17.94 -5.03
N GLU A 63 32.18 -18.06 -5.87
CA GLU A 63 32.22 -18.06 -7.33
C GLU A 63 30.93 -17.40 -7.87
N ASP A 64 30.88 -17.07 -9.16
CA ASP A 64 29.63 -16.64 -9.79
C ASP A 64 28.62 -17.78 -9.74
N GLY A 65 27.35 -17.47 -9.46
CA GLY A 65 26.40 -18.50 -9.05
C GLY A 65 24.94 -18.14 -9.25
N ILE A 66 24.08 -19.05 -8.82
CA ILE A 66 22.62 -18.89 -8.83
C ILE A 66 22.09 -19.37 -7.50
N LEU A 67 21.29 -18.53 -6.85
CA LEU A 67 20.42 -18.92 -5.74
C LEU A 67 19.04 -19.27 -6.30
N GLN A 68 18.62 -20.52 -6.11
CA GLN A 68 17.22 -20.91 -6.21
C GLN A 68 16.59 -20.85 -4.82
N ILE A 69 15.53 -20.07 -4.63
CA ILE A 69 14.87 -19.90 -3.33
C ILE A 69 13.35 -20.00 -3.51
N SER A 70 12.70 -20.81 -2.68
CA SER A 70 11.25 -21.01 -2.64
C SER A 70 10.68 -20.31 -1.41
N ILE A 71 10.03 -19.17 -1.65
CA ILE A 71 9.52 -18.26 -0.63
C ILE A 71 8.02 -18.54 -0.43
N PRO A 72 7.56 -18.85 0.80
CA PRO A 72 6.14 -18.92 1.10
C PRO A 72 5.47 -17.56 0.88
N ARG A 73 4.35 -17.52 0.16
CA ARG A 73 3.61 -16.26 -0.07
C ARG A 73 3.12 -15.61 1.21
N ALA A 74 2.83 -16.41 2.23
CA ALA A 74 2.45 -15.91 3.56
C ALA A 74 3.60 -15.24 4.32
N LEU A 75 4.85 -15.47 3.90
CA LEU A 75 6.04 -14.83 4.47
C LEU A 75 6.42 -13.56 3.70
N LEU A 76 6.37 -13.63 2.38
CA LEU A 76 6.69 -12.52 1.48
C LEU A 76 6.02 -12.79 0.13
N ASP A 77 5.27 -11.82 -0.39
CA ASP A 77 4.68 -11.89 -1.73
C ASP A 77 4.85 -10.57 -2.49
N ALA A 78 4.67 -10.66 -3.80
CA ALA A 78 4.57 -9.54 -4.70
C ALA A 78 3.23 -9.60 -5.44
N LYS A 79 2.34 -8.65 -5.11
CA LYS A 79 0.98 -8.50 -5.62
C LYS A 79 0.63 -7.05 -5.95
N PHE A 80 -0.27 -6.90 -6.93
CA PHE A 80 -0.96 -5.67 -7.27
C PHE A 80 -2.42 -5.98 -7.63
N ASP A 81 -3.40 -5.35 -6.97
CA ASP A 81 -4.84 -5.60 -7.17
C ASP A 81 -5.18 -7.11 -7.17
N GLU A 82 -4.71 -7.85 -6.15
CA GLU A 82 -4.90 -9.31 -5.97
C GLU A 82 -4.26 -10.22 -7.05
N LEU A 83 -3.49 -9.65 -7.97
CA LEU A 83 -2.76 -10.39 -9.00
C LEU A 83 -1.27 -10.44 -8.65
N ASP A 84 -0.61 -11.53 -9.02
CA ASP A 84 0.84 -11.67 -8.90
C ASP A 84 1.55 -10.54 -9.66
N ASP A 85 2.40 -9.82 -8.94
CA ASP A 85 3.33 -8.83 -9.46
C ASP A 85 4.78 -9.33 -9.32
N ILE A 86 5.72 -8.51 -9.78
CA ILE A 86 7.16 -8.78 -9.73
C ILE A 86 7.76 -8.38 -8.38
N PHE A 87 8.73 -9.16 -7.92
CA PHE A 87 9.62 -8.75 -6.85
C PHE A 87 10.63 -7.72 -7.38
N PHE A 88 11.13 -6.85 -6.51
CA PHE A 88 12.36 -6.11 -6.78
C PHE A 88 13.52 -6.89 -6.14
N VAL A 89 14.53 -7.25 -6.93
CA VAL A 89 15.67 -8.05 -6.47
C VAL A 89 16.94 -7.24 -6.61
N ILE A 90 17.69 -7.09 -5.51
CA ILE A 90 18.93 -6.34 -5.45
C ILE A 90 20.06 -7.27 -5.04
N VAL A 91 21.16 -7.28 -5.80
CA VAL A 91 22.35 -8.07 -5.51
C VAL A 91 23.56 -7.14 -5.51
N GLY A 92 24.31 -7.12 -4.40
CA GLY A 92 25.46 -6.22 -4.23
C GLY A 92 25.11 -4.74 -4.37
N GLY A 93 23.86 -4.35 -4.07
CA GLY A 93 23.34 -2.99 -4.20
C GLY A 93 22.87 -2.59 -5.61
N PHE A 94 22.74 -3.54 -6.55
CA PHE A 94 22.25 -3.30 -7.90
C PHE A 94 20.99 -4.12 -8.23
N ASP A 95 20.03 -3.48 -8.90
CA ASP A 95 18.85 -4.13 -9.48
C ASP A 95 19.26 -5.30 -10.38
N THR A 96 18.66 -6.47 -10.16
CA THR A 96 19.05 -7.75 -10.73
C THR A 96 17.84 -8.50 -11.30
N GLU A 97 17.94 -8.86 -12.58
CA GLU A 97 16.94 -9.72 -13.22
C GLU A 97 16.98 -11.14 -12.63
N TYR A 98 15.80 -11.70 -12.39
CA TYR A 98 15.62 -13.07 -11.91
C TYR A 98 14.69 -13.85 -12.83
N VAL A 99 14.69 -15.18 -12.69
CA VAL A 99 13.69 -16.05 -13.31
C VAL A 99 12.77 -16.57 -12.23
N GLU A 100 11.46 -16.54 -12.48
CA GLU A 100 10.49 -17.17 -11.60
C GLU A 100 10.08 -18.55 -12.15
N ILE A 101 10.09 -19.56 -11.28
CA ILE A 101 9.42 -20.84 -11.53
C ILE A 101 8.14 -20.85 -10.72
N THR A 102 7.01 -20.76 -11.42
CA THR A 102 5.69 -20.90 -10.79
C THR A 102 5.45 -22.37 -10.47
N ASN A 103 5.42 -22.72 -9.18
CA ASN A 103 5.11 -24.06 -8.69
C ASN A 103 4.07 -23.97 -7.56
N GLY A 104 2.79 -23.91 -7.94
CA GLY A 104 1.67 -23.92 -7.00
C GLY A 104 1.28 -22.55 -6.48
N GLU A 105 0.24 -22.54 -5.65
CA GLU A 105 -0.43 -21.32 -5.18
C GLU A 105 0.23 -20.74 -3.92
N ASP A 106 0.98 -21.52 -3.14
CA ASP A 106 1.41 -21.13 -1.79
C ASP A 106 2.86 -20.60 -1.74
N THR A 107 3.63 -20.74 -2.83
CA THR A 107 5.06 -20.39 -2.86
C THR A 107 5.47 -19.72 -4.16
N ARG A 108 6.42 -18.79 -4.08
CA ARG A 108 7.11 -18.17 -5.22
C ARG A 108 8.55 -18.68 -5.25
N THR A 109 8.97 -19.32 -6.36
CA THR A 109 10.34 -19.83 -6.49
C THR A 109 11.15 -18.98 -7.46
N LEU A 110 12.22 -18.35 -6.97
CA LEU A 110 13.07 -17.43 -7.74
C LEU A 110 14.42 -18.09 -8.03
N LEU A 111 14.98 -17.82 -9.20
CA LEU A 111 16.38 -18.07 -9.55
C LEU A 111 17.08 -16.72 -9.72
N ILE A 112 17.98 -16.42 -8.80
CA ILE A 112 18.64 -15.12 -8.70
C ILE A 112 20.13 -15.34 -8.96
N PRO A 113 20.68 -14.80 -10.07
CA PRO A 113 22.11 -14.85 -10.32
C PRO A 113 22.86 -13.90 -9.37
N PHE A 114 24.06 -14.27 -8.97
CA PHE A 114 24.97 -13.43 -8.19
C PHE A 114 26.41 -13.61 -8.68
N PHE A 115 27.28 -12.68 -8.30
CA PHE A 115 28.71 -12.70 -8.63
C PHE A 115 29.57 -13.03 -7.42
N VAL A 116 30.78 -13.51 -7.68
CA VAL A 116 31.78 -13.74 -6.64
C VAL A 116 31.98 -12.49 -5.78
N GLY A 117 31.94 -12.66 -4.46
CA GLY A 117 32.12 -11.59 -3.48
C GLY A 117 30.86 -10.81 -3.10
N ASP A 118 29.71 -11.09 -3.72
CA ASP A 118 28.42 -10.60 -3.22
C ASP A 118 28.15 -11.20 -1.84
N THR A 119 27.59 -10.38 -0.93
CA THR A 119 27.35 -10.77 0.46
C THR A 119 25.86 -10.82 0.81
N GLU A 120 25.03 -10.15 0.03
CA GLU A 120 23.62 -9.91 0.31
C GLU A 120 22.81 -9.96 -1.00
N ILE A 121 21.66 -10.61 -0.91
CA ILE A 121 20.60 -10.59 -1.91
C ILE A 121 19.33 -10.10 -1.20
N GLU A 122 18.79 -8.97 -1.63
CA GLU A 122 17.56 -8.38 -1.11
C GLU A 122 16.41 -8.72 -2.07
N ILE A 123 15.33 -9.27 -1.54
CA ILE A 123 14.12 -9.63 -2.29
C ILE A 123 12.97 -8.83 -1.66
N ILE A 124 12.51 -7.83 -2.37
CA ILE A 124 11.49 -6.91 -1.88
C ILE A 124 10.16 -7.31 -2.49
N GLY A 125 9.22 -7.65 -1.62
CA GLY A 125 7.83 -7.88 -1.98
C GLY A 125 7.14 -6.58 -2.36
N THR A 126 6.04 -6.72 -3.09
CA THR A 126 5.17 -5.59 -3.39
C THR A 126 3.81 -5.94 -2.82
N GLU A 127 3.34 -5.17 -1.86
CA GLU A 127 1.97 -5.32 -1.40
C GLU A 127 1.26 -3.98 -1.57
N THR A 128 0.28 -3.94 -2.46
CA THR A 128 -0.58 -2.77 -2.57
C THR A 128 -1.77 -2.92 -1.65
N LEU A 129 -1.67 -2.20 -0.53
CA LEU A 129 -2.72 -1.49 0.23
C LEU A 129 -3.98 -2.25 0.70
N ASP A 130 -4.29 -3.48 0.29
CA ASP A 130 -5.53 -4.13 0.78
C ASP A 130 -5.45 -4.48 2.28
N GLU A 131 -4.28 -4.89 2.81
CA GLU A 131 -4.09 -5.05 4.26
C GLU A 131 -4.05 -3.71 5.03
N ILE A 132 -3.55 -2.65 4.40
CA ILE A 132 -3.53 -1.29 4.99
C ILE A 132 -4.95 -0.68 4.97
N LEU A 133 -5.82 -1.09 4.05
CA LEU A 133 -7.22 -0.66 4.00
C LEU A 133 -8.08 -1.37 5.06
N GLU A 134 -7.77 -2.63 5.43
CA GLU A 134 -8.50 -3.32 6.50
C GLU A 134 -8.19 -2.75 7.90
N GLU A 135 -6.97 -2.26 8.15
CA GLU A 135 -6.62 -1.62 9.43
C GLU A 135 -7.08 -0.14 9.52
N ILE A 136 -7.26 0.55 8.38
CA ILE A 136 -7.72 1.95 8.34
C ILE A 136 -9.26 2.07 8.39
N ILE A 137 -10.03 1.05 8.00
CA ILE A 137 -11.51 1.11 7.97
C ILE A 137 -12.11 0.55 9.27
N ILE A 138 -11.80 1.18 10.40
CA ILE A 138 -12.74 1.27 11.53
C ILE A 138 -12.83 2.72 12.02
N GLU A 139 -12.99 3.67 11.10
CA GLU A 139 -13.73 4.88 11.49
C GLU A 139 -15.21 4.54 11.49
N PRO A 140 -15.97 4.90 12.54
CA PRO A 140 -17.41 4.65 12.54
C PRO A 140 -17.99 5.36 11.31
N GLU A 141 -18.61 4.59 10.41
CA GLU A 141 -19.41 5.12 9.32
C GLU A 141 -20.26 6.25 9.89
N VAL A 142 -20.02 7.48 9.46
CA VAL A 142 -20.77 8.66 9.92
C VAL A 142 -22.15 8.55 9.29
N VAL A 143 -23.01 7.74 9.91
CA VAL A 143 -24.40 7.57 9.48
C VAL A 143 -25.15 8.78 10.01
N ILE A 144 -25.34 9.77 9.15
CA ILE A 144 -26.11 10.94 9.51
C ILE A 144 -27.60 10.58 9.36
N PRO A 145 -28.41 10.71 10.43
CA PRO A 145 -29.83 10.42 10.33
C PRO A 145 -30.50 11.18 9.19
N SER A 146 -31.31 10.52 8.36
CA SER A 146 -31.88 11.11 7.14
C SER A 146 -32.75 12.36 7.38
N TRP A 147 -33.25 12.57 8.61
CA TRP A 147 -33.97 13.80 8.96
C TRP A 147 -33.07 15.04 8.93
N ILE A 148 -31.75 14.88 9.07
CA ILE A 148 -30.77 15.96 8.95
C ILE A 148 -30.63 16.41 7.49
N LYS A 149 -30.64 15.45 6.55
CA LYS A 149 -30.55 15.72 5.10
C LYS A 149 -31.66 16.65 4.60
N SER A 150 -32.83 16.60 5.26
CA SER A 150 -33.95 17.50 4.94
C SER A 150 -33.60 18.98 5.19
N ASN A 151 -32.81 19.29 6.22
CA ASN A 151 -32.38 20.65 6.51
C ASN A 151 -31.37 21.16 5.47
N ALA A 152 -30.50 20.28 4.97
CA ALA A 152 -29.58 20.61 3.88
C ALA A 152 -30.31 20.90 2.56
N GLY A 153 -31.36 20.15 2.25
CA GLY A 153 -32.22 20.43 1.10
C GLY A 153 -32.92 21.80 1.24
N TRP A 154 -33.46 22.12 2.42
CA TRP A 154 -34.06 23.44 2.65
C TRP A 154 -33.04 24.58 2.55
N TRP A 155 -31.79 24.35 2.96
CA TRP A 155 -30.75 25.34 2.82
C TRP A 155 -30.33 25.56 1.36
N ALA A 156 -30.19 24.48 0.59
CA ALA A 156 -29.90 24.55 -0.84
C ALA A 156 -31.02 25.21 -1.67
N GLU A 157 -32.27 25.14 -1.19
CA GLU A 157 -33.44 25.79 -1.80
C GLU A 157 -33.69 27.22 -1.26
N ASP A 158 -32.77 27.79 -0.47
CA ASP A 158 -32.90 29.09 0.19
C ASP A 158 -34.17 29.23 1.07
N LYS A 159 -34.67 28.11 1.60
CA LYS A 159 -35.81 28.07 2.55
C LYS A 159 -35.39 28.35 3.99
N ILE A 160 -34.12 28.15 4.32
CA ILE A 160 -33.51 28.54 5.59
C ILE A 160 -32.25 29.36 5.33
N GLU A 161 -31.93 30.27 6.25
CA GLU A 161 -30.75 31.14 6.14
C GLU A 161 -29.47 30.40 6.53
N ASP A 162 -28.32 30.88 6.04
CA ASP A 162 -26.99 30.32 6.36
C ASP A 162 -26.75 30.19 7.87
N LEU A 163 -27.20 31.17 8.65
CA LEU A 163 -27.09 31.18 10.11
C LEU A 163 -27.84 30.00 10.74
N ASP A 164 -29.08 29.74 10.29
CA ASP A 164 -29.91 28.65 10.82
C ASP A 164 -29.29 27.29 10.51
N PHE A 165 -28.75 27.14 9.29
CA PHE A 165 -28.08 25.91 8.88
C PHE A 165 -26.78 25.67 9.66
N VAL A 166 -25.94 26.69 9.82
CA VAL A 166 -24.69 26.62 10.59
C VAL A 166 -24.95 26.25 12.04
N LEU A 167 -25.95 26.88 12.69
CA LEU A 167 -26.34 26.55 14.07
C LEU A 167 -26.83 25.09 14.18
N GLY A 168 -27.54 24.59 13.16
CA GLY A 168 -27.93 23.20 13.06
C GLY A 168 -26.72 22.27 13.05
N ILE A 169 -25.73 22.52 12.19
CA ILE A 169 -24.50 21.71 12.11
C ILE A 169 -23.70 21.75 13.42
N GLN A 170 -23.53 22.93 14.03
CA GLN A 170 -22.85 23.06 15.34
C GLN A 170 -23.53 22.20 16.41
N PHE A 171 -24.86 22.24 16.49
CA PHE A 171 -25.61 21.43 17.45
C PHE A 171 -25.35 19.93 17.26
N LEU A 172 -25.33 19.46 16.01
CA LEU A 172 -25.09 18.03 15.72
C LEU A 172 -23.69 17.57 16.10
N ILE A 173 -22.70 18.44 15.95
CA ILE A 173 -21.32 18.19 16.37
C ILE A 173 -21.24 18.15 17.89
N ILE A 174 -21.83 19.13 18.59
CA ILE A 174 -21.82 19.21 20.06
C ILE A 174 -22.53 18.01 20.71
N GLU A 175 -23.64 17.56 20.15
CA GLU A 175 -24.39 16.40 20.65
C GLU A 175 -23.78 15.05 20.21
N GLY A 176 -22.68 15.07 19.45
CA GLY A 176 -22.00 13.86 18.96
C GLY A 176 -22.82 13.05 17.95
N ILE A 177 -23.79 13.67 17.28
CA ILE A 177 -24.62 13.06 16.23
C ILE A 177 -23.84 13.01 14.91
N VAL A 178 -23.00 14.01 14.66
CA VAL A 178 -22.07 14.09 13.53
C VAL A 178 -20.65 14.20 14.07
N SER A 179 -19.77 13.32 13.62
CA SER A 179 -18.33 13.42 13.88
C SER A 179 -17.66 14.14 12.72
N ILE A 180 -16.88 15.17 13.00
CA ILE A 180 -16.02 15.83 12.01
C ILE A 180 -14.58 15.37 12.27
N PRO A 181 -13.83 14.93 11.26
CA PRO A 181 -12.45 14.53 11.49
C PRO A 181 -11.62 15.72 12.01
N PRO A 182 -10.54 15.48 12.77
CA PRO A 182 -9.79 16.53 13.47
C PRO A 182 -9.41 17.69 12.56
N THR A 183 -9.74 18.91 12.98
CA THR A 183 -9.42 20.15 12.25
C THR A 183 -8.97 21.24 13.20
N GLU A 184 -8.02 22.06 12.76
CA GLU A 184 -7.60 23.26 13.46
C GLU A 184 -8.45 24.44 12.97
N PRO A 185 -9.29 25.06 13.82
CA PRO A 185 -10.06 26.22 13.40
C PRO A 185 -9.10 27.39 13.11
N SER A 186 -9.12 27.90 11.89
CA SER A 186 -8.34 29.09 11.56
C SER A 186 -9.01 30.34 12.14
N ASN A 187 -8.21 31.19 12.80
CA ASN A 187 -8.66 32.49 13.32
C ASN A 187 -8.88 33.48 12.18
N SER A 188 -10.03 33.41 11.50
CA SER A 188 -10.38 34.30 10.40
C SER A 188 -11.80 34.86 10.56
N ASN A 189 -11.98 36.11 10.12
CA ASN A 189 -13.24 36.84 10.19
C ASN A 189 -14.26 36.20 9.24
N SER A 190 -15.51 36.09 9.71
CA SER A 190 -16.67 35.55 8.98
C SER A 190 -16.64 35.90 7.49
N GLN A 191 -16.40 34.90 6.65
CA GLN A 191 -16.60 34.99 5.21
C GLN A 191 -17.99 34.43 4.89
N GLU A 192 -18.68 35.05 3.93
CA GLU A 192 -19.96 34.53 3.41
C GLU A 192 -19.77 33.10 2.90
N ILE A 193 -20.73 32.21 3.17
CA ILE A 193 -20.63 30.82 2.75
C ILE A 193 -20.67 30.78 1.21
N PRO A 194 -19.66 30.17 0.55
CA PRO A 194 -19.66 30.07 -0.90
C PRO A 194 -20.84 29.24 -1.42
N GLU A 195 -21.45 29.69 -2.51
CA GLU A 195 -22.61 29.03 -3.14
C GLU A 195 -22.37 27.56 -3.53
N TRP A 196 -21.12 27.18 -3.82
CA TRP A 196 -20.80 25.78 -4.15
C TRP A 196 -21.05 24.82 -2.98
N ILE A 197 -21.03 25.30 -1.73
CA ILE A 197 -21.35 24.49 -0.56
C ILE A 197 -22.86 24.22 -0.49
N LYS A 198 -23.69 25.21 -0.83
CA LYS A 198 -25.15 25.02 -0.90
C LYS A 198 -25.52 23.97 -1.94
N ASN A 199 -24.81 23.95 -3.08
CA ASN A 199 -24.97 22.90 -4.07
C ASN A 199 -24.63 21.50 -3.50
N ASN A 200 -23.54 21.38 -2.73
CA ASN A 200 -23.18 20.13 -2.08
C ASN A 200 -24.24 19.71 -1.04
N ALA A 201 -24.84 20.64 -0.30
CA ALA A 201 -25.95 20.35 0.60
C ALA A 201 -27.20 19.86 -0.13
N GLY A 202 -27.51 20.42 -1.31
CA GLY A 202 -28.57 19.93 -2.18
C GLY A 202 -28.29 18.51 -2.66
N TRP A 203 -27.10 18.25 -3.19
CA TRP A 203 -26.68 16.91 -3.61
C TRP A 203 -26.70 15.90 -2.48
N TRP A 204 -26.33 16.30 -1.27
CA TRP A 204 -26.39 15.42 -0.10
C TRP A 204 -27.83 15.11 0.30
N SER A 205 -28.74 16.08 0.18
CA SER A 205 -30.18 15.87 0.45
C SER A 205 -30.88 14.96 -0.57
N GLU A 206 -30.32 14.85 -1.77
CA GLU A 206 -30.80 13.99 -2.86
C GLU A 206 -30.06 12.64 -2.93
N ASP A 207 -29.23 12.31 -1.93
CA ASP A 207 -28.39 11.11 -1.89
C ASP A 207 -27.43 10.98 -3.10
N LEU A 208 -27.07 12.10 -3.74
CA LEU A 208 -26.10 12.15 -4.85
C LEU A 208 -24.64 12.18 -4.39
N ILE A 209 -24.39 12.60 -3.14
CA ILE A 209 -23.10 12.48 -2.46
C ILE A 209 -23.29 11.80 -1.10
N SER A 210 -22.24 11.13 -0.62
CA SER A 210 -22.29 10.37 0.63
C SER A 210 -22.25 11.28 1.87
N ASP A 211 -22.56 10.71 3.04
CA ASP A 211 -22.46 11.43 4.32
C ASP A 211 -21.02 11.87 4.60
N SER A 212 -20.03 11.06 4.22
CA SER A 212 -18.61 11.40 4.34
C SER A 212 -18.22 12.54 3.40
N ASP A 213 -18.67 12.53 2.14
CA ASP A 213 -18.40 13.63 1.19
C ASP A 213 -18.95 14.97 1.70
N PHE A 214 -20.14 14.94 2.29
CA PHE A 214 -20.75 16.13 2.90
C PHE A 214 -19.98 16.58 4.16
N VAL A 215 -19.61 15.64 5.04
CA VAL A 215 -18.78 15.91 6.24
C VAL A 215 -17.42 16.52 5.88
N LEU A 216 -16.77 16.06 4.82
CA LEU A 216 -15.53 16.66 4.31
C LEU A 216 -15.74 18.11 3.84
N GLY A 217 -16.90 18.41 3.26
CA GLY A 217 -17.29 19.78 2.94
C GLY A 217 -17.41 20.67 4.19
N ILE A 218 -18.05 20.18 5.25
CA ILE A 218 -18.15 20.89 6.54
C ILE A 218 -16.78 21.06 7.19
N GLN A 219 -15.95 20.01 7.17
CA GLN A 219 -14.58 20.00 7.65
C GLN A 219 -13.74 21.11 6.98
N TYR A 220 -13.89 21.25 5.66
CA TYR A 220 -13.21 22.29 4.89
C TYR A 220 -13.63 23.71 5.36
N LEU A 221 -14.92 23.93 5.61
CA LEU A 221 -15.41 25.24 6.07
C LEU A 221 -14.85 25.64 7.42
N ILE A 222 -14.76 24.68 8.35
CA ILE A 222 -14.19 24.89 9.68
C ILE A 222 -12.69 25.18 9.57
N SER A 223 -11.97 24.37 8.78
CA SER A 223 -10.52 24.54 8.59
C SER A 223 -10.16 25.90 7.99
N ASN A 224 -10.97 26.40 7.04
CA ASN A 224 -10.74 27.69 6.39
C ASN A 224 -11.38 28.89 7.12
N GLY A 225 -12.00 28.67 8.29
CA GLY A 225 -12.58 29.74 9.11
C GLY A 225 -13.82 30.38 8.48
N ILE A 226 -14.45 29.70 7.53
CA ILE A 226 -15.71 30.11 6.89
C ILE A 226 -16.87 29.77 7.84
N MET A 227 -16.80 28.61 8.50
CA MET A 227 -17.70 28.19 9.56
C MET A 227 -16.93 28.17 10.89
N VAL A 228 -17.53 28.75 11.93
CA VAL A 228 -17.00 28.71 13.29
C VAL A 228 -17.89 27.77 14.11
N ILE A 229 -17.28 26.93 14.95
CA ILE A 229 -17.96 26.02 15.89
C ILE A 229 -17.81 26.49 17.33
#